data_AF-A0A8J6TP47-F1
#
_entry.id   AF-A0A8J6TP47-F1
#
_cell.length_a   1.000
_cell.length_b   1.000
_cell.length_c   1.000
_cell.angle_alpha   90.00
_cell.angle_beta   90.00
_cell.angle_gamma   90.00
#
_symmetry.space_group_name_H-M   'P 1'
#
loop_
_entity.id
_entity.type
_entity.pdbx_description
1 polymer ?
#
loop_
_entity_poly.entity_id
_entity_poly.type
_entity_poly.pdbx_seq_one_letter_code
_entity_poly.pdbx_strand_id
1 'polypeptide(L)'
;MNENRHFLIIRLSGKAVRAGRIPVSHLLRLLSELNKVLNRVGRVLLGEIDSVRKGRVQRSIKDETALDLVKITHGSPETVLGLERSPGQQAIEGIDFGLEIIEKSIEGLSHIQTMEDDLPPGFDAGVLLAWRDLGLMLEQGVSELEFGLNHRPQPLKSRYTIPGYHRVQQRIQGPMLNIRTVEGRLLMADFKEHGTRCRIHPSYGDPIMCLFNESQKDEVLENILHFVRLVGEAREDAVTGKITSIQLHDIQRLENREQECRELLPQGVPLPTDFWQAPSLDDLAQAQGVQPMSDITKLFGTWPGDPDDGFEKIVNDLRKRDVLTEDRP
;
A
#
# COMPACT_ATOMS: atom_id res chain seq x y z
N MET A 1 -27.58 23.01 34.18
CA MET A 1 -26.95 21.76 33.69
C MET A 1 -25.71 22.17 32.89
N ASN A 2 -24.51 21.83 33.35
CA ASN A 2 -23.26 22.25 32.70
C ASN A 2 -23.01 21.41 31.44
N GLU A 3 -23.26 21.97 30.25
CA GLU A 3 -23.19 21.28 28.96
C GLU A 3 -21.77 20.97 28.44
N ASN A 4 -20.72 21.25 29.23
CA ASN A 4 -19.33 21.31 28.77
C ASN A 4 -18.36 20.37 29.50
N ARG A 5 -18.83 19.22 30.01
CA ARG A 5 -18.03 18.36 30.93
C ARG A 5 -17.49 17.06 30.33
N HIS A 6 -17.51 16.89 29.01
CA HIS A 6 -16.88 15.69 28.41
C HIS A 6 -15.37 15.83 28.38
N PHE A 7 -14.65 14.73 28.61
CA PHE A 7 -13.18 14.71 28.59
C PHE A 7 -12.63 15.31 27.28
N LEU A 8 -13.08 14.83 26.13
CA LEU A 8 -12.78 15.39 24.81
C LEU A 8 -14.07 15.81 24.10
N ILE A 9 -14.08 17.03 23.57
CA ILE A 9 -15.17 17.57 22.76
C ILE A 9 -14.65 17.84 21.35
N ILE A 10 -15.36 17.35 20.34
CA ILE A 10 -15.08 17.67 18.94
C ILE A 10 -16.30 18.38 18.34
N ARG A 11 -16.12 19.64 17.95
CA ARG A 11 -17.16 20.44 17.28
C ARG A 11 -16.88 20.44 15.78
N LEU A 12 -17.91 20.17 14.99
CA LEU A 12 -17.86 20.18 13.54
C LEU A 12 -18.85 21.21 13.00
N SER A 13 -18.35 22.06 12.11
CA SER A 13 -19.12 23.11 11.44
C SER A 13 -18.92 23.00 9.93
N GLY A 14 -19.94 23.32 9.13
CA GLY A 14 -19.86 23.26 7.66
C GLY A 14 -21.19 22.94 6.99
N LYS A 15 -21.22 22.90 5.65
CA LYS A 15 -22.42 22.57 4.86
C LYS A 15 -22.77 21.07 4.93
N ALA A 16 -21.77 20.21 5.11
CA ALA A 16 -21.92 18.76 5.18
C ALA A 16 -22.43 18.26 6.54
N VAL A 17 -22.32 19.09 7.58
CA VAL A 17 -22.80 18.81 8.93
C VAL A 17 -23.98 19.73 9.25
N ARG A 18 -24.97 19.22 9.99
CA ARG A 18 -26.12 20.03 10.45
C ARG A 18 -26.17 19.96 11.97
N ALA A 19 -26.95 20.81 12.62
CA ALA A 19 -27.11 20.80 14.08
C ALA A 19 -27.40 19.37 14.60
N GLY A 20 -26.42 18.77 15.29
CA GLY A 20 -26.51 17.43 15.87
C GLY A 20 -26.56 16.27 14.86
N ARG A 21 -26.18 16.50 13.59
CA ARG A 21 -26.17 15.48 12.54
C ARG A 21 -24.86 15.50 11.77
N ILE A 22 -24.21 14.34 11.74
CA ILE A 22 -23.00 14.06 10.97
C ILE A 22 -23.24 12.85 10.05
N PRO A 23 -22.81 12.90 8.77
CA PRO A 23 -22.78 11.72 7.91
C PRO A 23 -21.94 10.60 8.53
N VAL A 24 -22.40 9.35 8.43
CA VAL A 24 -21.69 8.19 9.00
C VAL A 24 -20.27 8.05 8.44
N SER A 25 -20.07 8.32 7.14
CA SER A 25 -18.76 8.33 6.50
C SER A 25 -17.79 9.34 7.13
N HIS A 26 -18.28 10.53 7.48
CA HIS A 26 -17.50 11.56 8.17
C HIS A 26 -17.20 11.17 9.62
N LEU A 27 -18.17 10.57 10.33
CA LEU A 27 -17.94 10.09 11.69
C LEU A 27 -16.87 8.98 11.71
N LEU A 28 -17.00 7.98 10.84
CA LEU A 28 -16.03 6.89 10.75
C LEU A 28 -14.63 7.38 10.43
N ARG A 29 -14.50 8.30 9.46
CA ARG A 29 -13.22 8.92 9.11
C ARG A 29 -12.63 9.72 10.27
N LEU A 30 -13.42 10.56 10.92
CA LEU A 30 -12.96 11.34 12.06
C LEU A 30 -12.39 10.43 13.16
N LEU A 31 -13.14 9.39 13.52
CA LEU A 31 -12.73 8.46 14.58
C LEU A 31 -11.55 7.58 14.15
N SER A 32 -11.48 7.12 12.90
CA SER A 32 -10.37 6.30 12.41
C SER A 32 -9.07 7.10 12.35
N GLU A 33 -9.12 8.31 11.77
CA GLU A 33 -7.94 9.14 11.60
C GLU A 33 -7.48 9.74 12.92
N LEU A 34 -8.40 10.12 13.83
CA LEU A 34 -8.02 10.56 15.18
C LEU A 34 -7.31 9.43 15.95
N ASN A 35 -7.81 8.19 15.88
CA ASN A 35 -7.12 7.06 16.48
C ASN A 35 -5.72 6.85 15.87
N LYS A 36 -5.55 7.02 14.55
CA LYS A 36 -4.22 6.94 13.92
C LYS A 36 -3.30 8.04 14.42
N VAL A 37 -3.79 9.29 14.55
CA VAL A 37 -3.01 10.40 15.12
C VAL A 37 -2.52 10.04 16.53
N LEU A 38 -3.43 9.65 17.43
CA LEU A 38 -3.08 9.32 18.83
C LEU A 38 -2.04 8.18 18.88
N ASN A 39 -2.25 7.11 18.11
CA ASN A 39 -1.30 6.01 18.06
C ASN A 39 0.08 6.43 17.53
N ARG A 40 0.14 7.25 16.49
CA ARG A 40 1.41 7.71 15.91
C ARG A 40 2.14 8.66 16.85
N VAL A 41 1.44 9.59 17.49
CA VAL A 41 2.02 10.48 18.51
C VAL A 41 2.59 9.66 19.67
N GLY A 42 1.84 8.67 20.18
CA GLY A 42 2.34 7.78 21.24
C GLY A 42 3.62 7.05 20.86
N ARG A 43 3.76 6.59 19.62
CA ARG A 43 5.00 5.95 19.14
C ARG A 43 6.20 6.89 19.12
N VAL A 44 6.00 8.12 18.62
CA VAL A 44 7.07 9.13 18.60
C VAL A 44 7.50 9.47 20.03
N LEU A 45 6.55 9.63 20.95
CA LEU A 45 6.84 9.93 22.36
C LEU A 45 7.58 8.78 23.07
N LEU A 46 7.35 7.53 22.68
CA LEU A 46 8.14 6.37 23.13
C LEU A 46 9.54 6.28 22.50
N GLY A 47 9.89 7.21 21.60
CA GLY A 47 11.18 7.23 20.92
C GLY A 47 11.30 6.28 19.74
N GLU A 48 10.19 5.82 19.16
CA GLU A 48 10.23 5.09 17.90
C GLU A 48 10.73 6.02 16.77
N ILE A 49 11.76 5.58 16.03
CA ILE A 49 12.45 6.37 14.99
C ILE A 49 11.50 6.82 13.86
N ASP A 50 10.42 6.07 13.64
CA ASP A 50 9.41 6.34 12.63
C ASP A 50 8.05 5.82 13.11
N SER A 51 7.07 6.70 13.29
CA SER A 51 5.71 6.35 13.74
C SER A 51 4.96 5.49 12.73
N VAL A 52 5.41 5.47 11.47
CA VAL A 52 4.87 4.65 10.37
C VAL A 52 5.41 3.22 10.44
N ARG A 53 6.61 2.99 10.98
CA ARG A 53 7.23 1.67 11.09
C ARG A 53 6.43 0.78 12.05
N LYS A 54 6.30 -0.52 11.77
CA LYS A 54 5.61 -1.46 12.66
C LYS A 54 6.60 -2.35 13.41
N GLY A 55 6.63 -2.17 14.74
CA GLY A 55 6.74 -3.26 15.72
C GLY A 55 5.36 -3.69 16.22
N ARG A 56 5.30 -4.64 17.16
CA ARG A 56 4.08 -4.96 17.92
C ARG A 56 3.55 -3.64 18.50
N VAL A 57 2.34 -3.22 18.11
CA VAL A 57 1.65 -2.10 18.76
C VAL A 57 1.64 -2.44 20.24
N GLN A 58 2.33 -1.65 21.06
CA GLN A 58 2.28 -1.89 22.50
C GLN A 58 0.81 -1.77 22.88
N ARG A 59 0.21 -2.86 23.38
CA ARG A 59 -1.22 -2.87 23.75
C ARG A 59 -1.55 -1.68 24.66
N SER A 60 -0.57 -1.24 25.45
CA SER A 60 -0.59 -0.01 26.25
C SER A 60 -1.11 1.21 25.49
N ILE A 61 -0.54 1.63 24.34
CA ILE A 61 -0.92 2.90 23.69
C ILE A 61 -2.41 2.91 23.31
N LYS A 62 -2.87 1.83 22.66
CA LYS A 62 -4.27 1.73 22.22
C LYS A 62 -5.21 1.72 23.42
N ASP A 63 -4.87 0.95 24.46
CA ASP A 63 -5.71 0.82 25.64
C ASP A 63 -5.72 2.11 26.46
N GLU A 64 -4.59 2.84 26.54
CA GLU A 64 -4.42 4.10 27.28
C GLU A 64 -5.04 5.33 26.59
N THR A 65 -5.18 5.29 25.26
CA THR A 65 -5.77 6.37 24.45
C THR A 65 -7.19 6.05 23.97
N ALA A 66 -7.77 4.91 24.38
CA ALA A 66 -9.13 4.54 24.01
C ALA A 66 -10.17 5.57 24.49
N LEU A 67 -11.07 5.95 23.59
CA LEU A 67 -12.12 6.92 23.84
C LEU A 67 -13.47 6.33 23.45
N ASP A 68 -14.45 6.50 24.33
CA ASP A 68 -15.84 6.11 24.11
C ASP A 68 -16.64 7.33 23.66
N LEU A 69 -17.33 7.23 22.51
CA LEU A 69 -18.27 8.25 22.05
C LEU A 69 -19.55 8.17 22.88
N VAL A 70 -19.73 9.07 23.83
CA VAL A 70 -20.87 9.07 24.77
C VAL A 70 -21.99 10.03 24.36
N LYS A 71 -21.72 11.00 23.48
CA LYS A 71 -22.70 12.02 23.11
C LYS A 71 -22.52 12.51 21.68
N ILE A 72 -23.64 12.67 20.98
CA ILE A 72 -23.76 13.44 19.74
C ILE A 72 -24.87 14.46 19.96
N THR A 73 -24.56 15.75 19.92
CA THR A 73 -25.52 16.83 20.18
C THR A 73 -25.31 18.01 19.23
N HIS A 74 -26.19 19.00 19.28
CA HIS A 74 -26.06 20.23 18.51
C HIS A 74 -25.40 21.35 19.32
N GLY A 75 -24.62 22.20 18.65
CA GLY A 75 -24.05 23.45 19.15
C GLY A 75 -24.44 24.66 18.27
N SER A 76 -25.61 24.60 17.63
CA SER A 76 -26.20 25.58 16.69
C SER A 76 -25.21 26.60 16.06
N PRO A 77 -24.75 26.39 14.82
CA PRO A 77 -25.16 25.38 13.83
C PRO A 77 -24.37 24.05 13.89
N GLU A 78 -23.56 23.85 14.92
CA GLU A 78 -22.51 22.82 14.94
C GLU A 78 -23.04 21.43 15.33
N THR A 79 -22.34 20.38 14.90
CA THR A 79 -22.43 19.05 15.54
C THR A 79 -21.33 18.93 16.58
N VAL A 80 -21.70 18.49 17.78
CA VAL A 80 -20.78 18.35 18.91
C VAL A 80 -20.73 16.88 19.32
N LEU A 81 -19.53 16.31 19.29
CA LEU A 81 -19.24 14.97 19.78
C LEU A 81 -18.61 15.08 21.18
N GLY A 82 -19.14 14.35 22.14
CA GLY A 82 -18.59 14.20 23.47
C GLY A 82 -17.98 12.81 23.62
N LEU A 83 -16.70 12.75 23.97
CA LEU A 83 -15.96 11.52 24.19
C LEU A 83 -15.45 11.48 25.64
N GLU A 84 -15.50 10.28 26.22
CA GLU A 84 -14.90 9.96 27.52
C GLU A 84 -13.79 8.95 27.36
N ARG A 85 -12.92 8.87 28.36
CA ARG A 85 -11.91 7.82 28.45
C ARG A 85 -12.57 6.47 28.67
N SER A 86 -12.13 5.44 27.93
CA SER A 86 -12.64 4.09 28.13
C SER A 86 -12.25 3.55 29.53
N PRO A 87 -13.04 2.65 30.14
CA PRO A 87 -12.74 2.09 31.45
C PRO A 87 -11.41 1.34 31.48
N GLY A 88 -10.68 1.41 32.60
CA GLY A 88 -9.45 0.65 32.82
C GLY A 88 -8.15 1.38 32.47
N GLN A 89 -8.22 2.65 32.08
CA GLN A 89 -7.05 3.48 31.84
C GLN A 89 -6.40 3.96 33.14
N GLN A 90 -5.06 4.04 33.14
CA GLN A 90 -4.32 4.63 34.25
C GLN A 90 -4.48 6.15 34.22
N ALA A 91 -5.17 6.70 35.21
CA ALA A 91 -5.36 8.14 35.37
C ALA A 91 -4.66 8.60 36.67
N ILE A 92 -3.33 8.63 36.63
CA ILE A 92 -2.52 9.13 37.73
C ILE A 92 -1.83 10.42 37.26
N GLU A 93 -2.03 11.50 38.01
CA GLU A 93 -1.44 12.81 37.70
C GLU A 93 0.10 12.70 37.60
N GLY A 94 0.66 13.11 36.46
CA GLY A 94 2.08 13.03 36.17
C GLY A 94 2.61 11.68 35.64
N ILE A 95 1.76 10.65 35.52
CA ILE A 95 2.14 9.30 35.01
C ILE A 95 1.18 8.83 33.90
N ASP A 96 0.17 9.63 33.57
CA ASP A 96 -0.86 9.30 32.59
C ASP A 96 -0.37 9.52 31.15
N PHE A 97 0.30 8.51 30.61
CA PHE A 97 0.84 8.56 29.24
C PHE A 97 -0.26 8.69 28.18
N GLY A 98 -1.44 8.09 28.41
CA GLY A 98 -2.62 8.27 27.56
C GLY A 98 -3.05 9.73 27.46
N LEU A 99 -3.10 10.45 28.59
CA LEU A 99 -3.38 11.88 28.63
C LEU A 99 -2.30 12.69 27.91
N GLU A 100 -1.01 12.39 28.15
CA GLU A 100 0.11 13.07 27.49
C GLU A 100 0.01 12.98 25.96
N ILE A 101 -0.31 11.79 25.43
CA ILE A 101 -0.51 11.58 23.99
C ILE A 101 -1.64 12.47 23.46
N ILE A 102 -2.78 12.50 24.13
CA ILE A 102 -3.96 13.26 23.70
C ILE A 102 -3.68 14.77 23.78
N GLU A 103 -3.03 15.23 24.85
CA GLU A 103 -2.59 16.62 25.00
C GLU A 103 -1.64 17.02 23.87
N LYS A 104 -0.57 16.25 23.65
CA LYS A 104 0.42 16.56 22.61
C LYS A 104 -0.18 16.52 21.21
N SER A 105 -1.11 15.60 20.95
CA SER A 105 -1.82 15.54 19.68
C SER A 105 -2.62 16.81 19.40
N ILE A 106 -3.37 17.31 20.39
CA ILE A 106 -4.23 18.49 20.24
C ILE A 106 -3.40 19.78 20.26
N GLU A 107 -2.39 19.89 21.13
CA GLU A 107 -1.48 21.04 21.19
C GLU A 107 -0.66 21.15 19.89
N GLY A 108 -0.09 20.02 19.46
CA GLY A 108 0.73 19.95 18.25
C GLY A 108 -0.05 20.27 16.98
N LEU A 109 -1.35 19.95 16.92
CA LEU A 109 -2.22 20.39 15.81
C LEU A 109 -2.22 21.92 15.63
N SER A 110 -2.25 22.68 16.72
CA SER A 110 -2.18 24.15 16.63
C SER A 110 -0.82 24.61 16.11
N HIS A 111 0.25 23.92 16.51
CA HIS A 111 1.63 24.25 16.15
C HIS A 111 1.95 23.90 14.69
N ILE A 112 1.55 22.74 14.18
CA ILE A 112 1.80 22.36 12.77
C ILE A 112 1.06 23.25 11.76
N GLN A 113 0.09 24.02 12.24
CA GLN A 113 -0.62 25.01 11.44
C GLN A 113 0.08 26.38 11.46
N THR A 114 1.21 26.60 12.15
CA THR A 114 1.97 27.86 12.10
C THR A 114 3.02 27.84 10.98
N MET A 115 3.79 28.93 10.81
CA MET A 115 4.89 29.00 9.83
C MET A 115 6.23 28.50 10.39
N GLU A 116 6.27 27.98 11.61
CA GLU A 116 7.52 27.48 12.20
C GLU A 116 7.90 26.13 11.58
N ASP A 117 9.15 25.98 11.13
CA ASP A 117 9.58 24.76 10.41
C ASP A 117 9.74 23.55 11.33
N ASP A 118 9.90 23.76 12.63
CA ASP A 118 10.08 22.68 13.60
C ASP A 118 8.78 21.89 13.82
N LEU A 119 8.95 20.58 14.01
CA LEU A 119 7.86 19.70 14.42
C LEU A 119 7.73 19.69 15.94
N PRO A 120 6.49 19.75 16.46
CA PRO A 120 6.29 19.73 17.91
C PRO A 120 6.63 18.33 18.48
N PRO A 121 6.91 18.23 19.79
CA PRO A 121 7.17 16.94 20.42
C PRO A 121 6.06 15.93 20.14
N GLY A 122 6.45 14.71 19.77
CA GLY A 122 5.50 13.65 19.39
C GLY A 122 5.06 13.69 17.93
N PHE A 123 5.60 14.58 17.09
CA PHE A 123 5.24 14.67 15.67
C PHE A 123 6.40 14.26 14.76
N ASP A 124 6.06 13.48 13.76
CA ASP A 124 6.90 13.14 12.62
C ASP A 124 6.05 13.21 11.31
N ALA A 125 6.63 12.81 10.19
CA ALA A 125 5.93 12.76 8.91
C ALA A 125 4.67 11.88 8.95
N GLY A 126 4.70 10.76 9.69
CA GLY A 126 3.55 9.89 9.87
C GLY A 126 2.39 10.58 10.58
N VAL A 127 2.67 11.36 11.62
CA VAL A 127 1.64 12.14 12.33
C VAL A 127 1.05 13.21 11.42
N LEU A 128 1.86 13.89 10.61
CA LEU A 128 1.38 14.87 9.62
C LEU A 128 0.44 14.23 8.59
N LEU A 129 0.79 13.04 8.09
CA LEU A 129 -0.06 12.28 7.15
C LEU A 129 -1.41 11.93 7.78
N ALA A 130 -1.44 11.51 9.05
CA ALA A 130 -2.71 11.20 9.74
C ALA A 130 -3.60 12.45 9.89
N TRP A 131 -3.00 13.60 10.22
CA TRP A 131 -3.74 14.86 10.27
C TRP A 131 -4.26 15.30 8.89
N ARG A 132 -3.45 15.14 7.83
CA ARG A 132 -3.89 15.37 6.44
C ARG A 132 -5.11 14.51 6.10
N ASP A 133 -5.07 13.22 6.42
CA ASP A 133 -6.15 12.29 6.06
C ASP A 133 -7.47 12.61 6.78
N LEU A 134 -7.37 13.07 8.03
CA LEU A 134 -8.47 13.65 8.79
C LEU A 134 -8.99 14.93 8.11
N GLY A 135 -8.06 15.78 7.69
CA GLY A 135 -8.32 17.07 7.04
C GLY A 135 -9.04 16.98 5.70
N LEU A 136 -9.06 15.83 5.02
CA LEU A 136 -9.86 15.62 3.81
C LEU A 136 -11.36 15.91 4.01
N MET A 137 -11.87 15.81 5.24
CA MET A 137 -13.23 16.22 5.57
C MET A 137 -13.49 17.71 5.29
N LEU A 138 -12.46 18.55 5.39
CA LEU A 138 -12.54 19.99 5.15
C LEU A 138 -12.78 20.32 3.67
N GLU A 139 -12.33 19.44 2.76
CA GLU A 139 -12.65 19.55 1.33
C GLU A 139 -14.05 18.99 1.00
N GLN A 140 -14.62 18.18 1.90
CA GLN A 140 -15.90 17.50 1.71
C GLN A 140 -17.09 18.25 2.36
N GLY A 141 -16.92 19.55 2.61
CA GLY A 141 -18.00 20.42 3.08
C GLY A 141 -18.07 20.59 4.59
N VAL A 142 -17.13 20.05 5.37
CA VAL A 142 -16.84 20.54 6.73
C VAL A 142 -15.99 21.82 6.58
N SER A 143 -16.32 22.90 7.26
CA SER A 143 -15.53 24.14 7.22
C SER A 143 -14.49 24.20 8.34
N GLU A 144 -14.82 23.62 9.50
CA GLU A 144 -14.00 23.72 10.71
C GLU A 144 -14.23 22.52 11.64
N LEU A 145 -13.15 22.12 12.31
CA LEU A 145 -13.13 21.17 13.41
C LEU A 145 -12.50 21.86 14.63
N GLU A 146 -13.19 21.89 15.77
CA GLU A 146 -12.62 22.34 17.05
C GLU A 146 -12.48 21.16 18.00
N PHE A 147 -11.26 20.91 18.48
CA PHE A 147 -10.95 19.93 19.51
C PHE A 147 -10.80 20.66 20.84
N GLY A 148 -11.54 20.24 21.87
CA GLY A 148 -11.48 20.78 23.21
C GLY A 148 -11.27 19.69 24.25
N LEU A 149 -10.14 19.71 24.94
CA LEU A 149 -9.78 18.75 25.99
C LEU A 149 -9.99 19.38 27.37
N ASN A 150 -10.91 18.81 28.16
CA ASN A 150 -11.41 19.37 29.42
C ASN A 150 -10.89 18.60 30.64
N HIS A 151 -9.58 18.35 30.73
CA HIS A 151 -8.97 17.69 31.89
C HIS A 151 -8.41 18.68 32.94
N ARG A 152 -8.38 19.98 32.64
CA ARG A 152 -7.81 21.05 33.48
C ARG A 152 -8.73 22.29 33.54
N PRO A 153 -8.51 23.24 34.47
CA PRO A 153 -9.38 24.41 34.64
C PRO A 153 -9.54 25.28 33.38
N GLN A 154 -8.46 25.42 32.60
CA GLN A 154 -8.48 26.07 31.29
C GLN A 154 -8.36 25.01 30.19
N PRO A 155 -9.45 24.65 29.50
CA PRO A 155 -9.43 23.62 28.46
C PRO A 155 -8.37 23.89 27.39
N LEU A 156 -7.66 22.84 26.99
CA LEU A 156 -6.82 22.91 25.79
C LEU A 156 -7.75 22.92 24.58
N LYS A 157 -7.54 23.85 23.66
CA LYS A 157 -8.33 23.96 22.44
C LYS A 157 -7.43 24.05 21.22
N SER A 158 -7.80 23.33 20.17
CA SER A 158 -7.19 23.46 18.85
C SER A 158 -8.26 23.50 17.78
N ARG A 159 -8.05 24.32 16.75
CA ARG A 159 -8.95 24.46 15.62
C ARG A 159 -8.24 23.96 14.37
N TYR A 160 -8.96 23.23 13.54
CA TYR A 160 -8.49 22.75 12.26
C TYR A 160 -9.41 23.24 11.15
N THR A 161 -8.83 24.03 10.26
CA THR A 161 -9.55 24.78 9.22
C THR A 161 -8.92 24.50 7.85
N ILE A 162 -9.59 24.88 6.76
CA ILE A 162 -9.05 24.71 5.40
C ILE A 162 -7.63 25.32 5.24
N PRO A 163 -7.35 26.56 5.70
CA PRO A 163 -5.99 27.09 5.66
C PRO A 163 -4.99 26.24 6.46
N GLY A 164 -5.41 25.73 7.61
CA GLY A 164 -4.60 24.82 8.44
C GLY A 164 -4.28 23.52 7.73
N TYR A 165 -5.26 22.93 7.06
CA TYR A 165 -5.08 21.72 6.26
C TYR A 165 -4.07 21.90 5.13
N HIS A 166 -4.15 23.02 4.39
CA HIS A 166 -3.14 23.32 3.37
C HIS A 166 -1.74 23.50 3.94
N ARG A 167 -1.60 24.08 5.15
CA ARG A 167 -0.30 24.17 5.82
C ARG A 167 0.25 22.80 6.20
N VAL A 168 -0.60 21.91 6.72
CA VAL A 168 -0.21 20.51 7.01
C VAL A 168 0.24 19.82 5.72
N GLN A 169 -0.47 20.01 4.60
CA GLN A 169 -0.05 19.49 3.29
C GLN A 169 1.31 20.04 2.84
N GLN A 170 1.55 21.33 2.99
CA GLN A 170 2.84 21.97 2.63
C GLN A 170 3.99 21.42 3.47
N ARG A 171 3.79 21.16 4.76
CA ARG A 171 4.82 20.55 5.62
C ARG A 171 5.18 19.12 5.22
N ILE A 172 4.22 18.36 4.69
CA ILE A 172 4.49 17.03 4.13
C ILE A 172 5.35 17.12 2.86
N GLN A 173 5.31 18.25 2.15
CA GLN A 173 6.09 18.50 0.93
C GLN A 173 7.51 19.04 1.21
N GLY A 174 7.92 19.20 2.48
CA GLY A 174 9.25 19.67 2.89
C GLY A 174 10.41 18.68 2.63
N PRO A 175 11.69 19.13 2.74
CA PRO A 175 12.77 18.80 1.80
C PRO A 175 13.45 17.42 1.92
N MET A 176 12.90 16.43 2.63
CA MET A 176 13.58 15.12 2.78
C MET A 176 12.70 13.89 2.56
N LEU A 177 11.51 14.01 1.97
CA LEU A 177 10.77 12.86 1.47
C LEU A 177 10.16 13.20 0.11
N ASN A 178 10.63 12.56 -0.95
CA ASN A 178 10.09 12.73 -2.30
C ASN A 178 8.74 11.99 -2.40
N ILE A 179 7.73 12.48 -1.70
CA ILE A 179 6.40 11.84 -1.69
C ILE A 179 5.75 12.10 -3.04
N ARG A 180 5.47 11.03 -3.78
CA ARG A 180 4.79 11.07 -5.07
C ARG A 180 3.46 10.35 -4.99
N THR A 181 2.53 10.87 -5.76
CA THR A 181 1.25 10.20 -6.02
C THR A 181 1.29 9.64 -7.43
N VAL A 182 0.98 8.35 -7.58
CA VAL A 182 0.92 7.66 -8.86
C VAL A 182 -0.44 7.02 -9.03
N GLU A 183 -1.08 7.26 -10.16
CA GLU A 183 -2.34 6.61 -10.53
C GLU A 183 -2.08 5.59 -11.63
N GLY A 184 -2.78 4.46 -11.55
CA GLY A 184 -2.61 3.36 -12.50
C GLY A 184 -3.27 2.09 -12.03
N ARG A 185 -3.17 1.04 -12.84
CA ARG A 185 -3.73 -0.27 -12.52
C ARG A 185 -2.72 -1.11 -11.74
N LEU A 186 -3.14 -1.68 -10.61
CA LEU A 186 -2.33 -2.62 -9.85
C LEU A 186 -2.40 -4.01 -10.52
N LEU A 187 -1.32 -4.49 -11.12
CA LEU A 187 -1.38 -5.75 -11.90
C LEU A 187 -0.62 -6.92 -11.28
N MET A 188 0.36 -6.65 -10.43
CA MET A 188 1.17 -7.70 -9.80
C MET A 188 1.40 -7.37 -8.34
N ALA A 189 1.39 -8.41 -7.50
CA ALA A 189 1.86 -8.34 -6.13
C ALA A 189 2.61 -9.64 -5.78
N ASP A 190 3.79 -9.50 -5.19
CA ASP A 190 4.63 -10.58 -4.65
C ASP A 190 4.64 -10.42 -3.13
N PHE A 191 4.31 -11.49 -2.41
CA PHE A 191 4.06 -11.48 -0.96
C PHE A 191 5.11 -12.26 -0.15
N LYS A 192 6.28 -12.53 -0.75
CA LYS A 192 7.38 -13.26 -0.10
C LYS A 192 7.93 -12.55 1.14
N GLU A 193 8.37 -13.32 2.13
CA GLU A 193 8.81 -12.89 3.47
C GLU A 193 9.96 -11.86 3.48
N HIS A 194 10.70 -11.70 2.39
CA HIS A 194 11.84 -10.78 2.28
C HIS A 194 11.70 -9.72 1.18
N GLY A 195 10.48 -9.50 0.66
CA GLY A 195 10.28 -8.49 -0.38
C GLY A 195 8.84 -8.40 -0.89
N THR A 196 7.95 -7.93 -0.03
CA THR A 196 6.58 -7.56 -0.42
C THR A 196 6.60 -6.37 -1.39
N ARG A 197 6.17 -6.62 -2.63
CA ARG A 197 6.23 -5.62 -3.70
C ARG A 197 5.07 -5.77 -4.66
N CYS A 198 4.51 -4.66 -5.12
CA CYS A 198 3.49 -4.63 -6.15
C CYS A 198 3.95 -3.78 -7.32
N ARG A 199 3.24 -3.89 -8.44
CA ARG A 199 3.53 -3.11 -9.64
C ARG A 199 2.28 -2.38 -10.07
N ILE A 200 2.42 -1.05 -10.13
CA ILE A 200 1.41 -0.18 -10.71
C ILE A 200 1.79 0.09 -12.16
N HIS A 201 0.78 0.05 -13.02
CA HIS A 201 0.87 0.38 -14.44
C HIS A 201 0.11 1.68 -14.67
N PRO A 202 0.82 2.82 -14.72
CA PRO A 202 0.20 4.09 -15.05
C PRO A 202 -0.36 4.08 -16.48
N SER A 203 -1.29 4.98 -16.77
CA SER A 203 -1.84 5.13 -18.13
C SER A 203 -0.79 5.59 -19.16
N TYR A 204 0.34 6.13 -18.70
CA TYR A 204 1.47 6.53 -19.52
C TYR A 204 2.79 6.29 -18.77
N GLY A 205 3.76 5.69 -19.46
CA GLY A 205 5.11 5.43 -18.94
C GLY A 205 5.35 3.98 -18.52
N ASP A 206 6.54 3.76 -17.96
CA ASP A 206 6.99 2.45 -17.53
C ASP A 206 6.26 2.01 -16.24
N PRO A 207 6.02 0.70 -16.03
CA PRO A 207 5.47 0.21 -14.78
C PRO A 207 6.37 0.55 -13.59
N ILE A 208 5.77 1.03 -12.51
CA ILE A 208 6.50 1.46 -11.31
C ILE A 208 6.42 0.37 -10.26
N MET A 209 7.58 0.02 -9.69
CA MET A 209 7.67 -0.92 -8.58
C MET A 209 7.31 -0.22 -7.27
N CYS A 210 6.36 -0.78 -6.55
CA CYS A 210 5.94 -0.30 -5.25
C CYS A 210 6.33 -1.32 -4.18
N LEU A 211 6.99 -0.87 -3.13
CA LEU A 211 7.35 -1.67 -1.98
C LEU A 211 6.30 -1.42 -0.91
N PHE A 212 5.74 -2.47 -0.34
CA PHE A 212 4.75 -2.36 0.73
C PHE A 212 5.14 -3.28 1.87
N ASN A 213 4.63 -3.06 3.07
CA ASN A 213 4.97 -3.88 4.24
C ASN A 213 3.91 -4.94 4.50
N GLU A 214 4.19 -5.93 5.35
CA GLU A 214 3.25 -7.01 5.75
C GLU A 214 1.85 -6.49 6.12
N SER A 215 1.75 -5.31 6.74
CA SER A 215 0.46 -4.75 7.15
C SER A 215 -0.38 -4.15 6.03
N GLN A 216 0.21 -3.89 4.87
CA GLN A 216 -0.47 -3.40 3.68
C GLN A 216 -0.84 -4.55 2.75
N LYS A 217 -0.57 -5.82 3.15
CA LYS A 217 -0.85 -6.99 2.32
C LYS A 217 -2.31 -7.09 1.94
N ASP A 218 -3.20 -7.03 2.93
CA ASP A 218 -4.63 -7.17 2.72
C ASP A 218 -5.16 -6.05 1.81
N GLU A 219 -4.72 -4.82 2.07
CA GLU A 219 -5.11 -3.65 1.28
C GLU A 219 -4.61 -3.72 -0.17
N VAL A 220 -3.36 -4.15 -0.37
CA VAL A 220 -2.82 -4.39 -1.72
C VAL A 220 -3.57 -5.51 -2.41
N LEU A 221 -3.85 -6.61 -1.70
CA LEU A 221 -4.55 -7.78 -2.22
C LEU A 221 -5.99 -7.45 -2.65
N GLU A 222 -6.73 -6.69 -1.84
CA GLU A 222 -8.08 -6.21 -2.14
C GLU A 222 -8.12 -5.29 -3.37
N ASN A 223 -6.99 -4.64 -3.67
CA ASN A 223 -6.85 -3.70 -4.77
C ASN A 223 -6.16 -4.31 -6.01
N ILE A 224 -5.83 -5.61 -6.00
CA ILE A 224 -5.27 -6.32 -7.16
C ILE A 224 -6.24 -6.23 -8.35
N LEU A 225 -5.68 -5.95 -9.53
CA LEU A 225 -6.38 -5.73 -10.79
C LEU A 225 -7.25 -4.45 -10.84
N HIS A 226 -7.31 -3.65 -9.77
CA HIS A 226 -8.07 -2.41 -9.75
C HIS A 226 -7.23 -1.20 -10.17
N PHE A 227 -7.92 -0.16 -10.64
CA PHE A 227 -7.31 1.14 -10.87
C PHE A 227 -7.23 1.87 -9.52
N VAL A 228 -6.03 2.28 -9.15
CA VAL A 228 -5.71 2.81 -7.82
C VAL A 228 -4.87 4.07 -7.91
N ARG A 229 -4.95 4.86 -6.84
CA ARG A 229 -4.03 5.95 -6.52
C ARG A 229 -3.11 5.49 -5.40
N LEU A 230 -1.82 5.42 -5.66
CA LEU A 230 -0.78 5.13 -4.67
C LEU A 230 -0.11 6.42 -4.23
N VAL A 231 0.08 6.57 -2.92
CA VAL A 231 0.88 7.65 -2.33
C VAL A 231 2.04 7.01 -1.59
N GLY A 232 3.26 7.46 -1.88
CA GLY A 232 4.45 6.85 -1.32
C GLY A 232 5.70 7.67 -1.52
N GLU A 233 6.76 7.32 -0.79
CA GLU A 233 8.08 7.91 -0.97
C GLU A 233 8.74 7.35 -2.23
N ALA A 234 8.98 8.21 -3.23
CA ALA A 234 9.60 7.84 -4.48
C ALA A 234 11.13 7.91 -4.41
N ARG A 235 11.78 6.83 -4.83
CA ARG A 235 13.21 6.83 -5.16
C ARG A 235 13.37 7.12 -6.64
N GLU A 236 13.98 8.25 -6.95
CA GLU A 236 14.32 8.63 -8.32
C GLU A 236 15.76 8.22 -8.64
N ASP A 237 16.00 7.85 -9.89
CA ASP A 237 17.35 7.71 -10.42
C ASP A 237 17.95 9.11 -10.61
N ALA A 238 19.09 9.37 -9.96
CA ALA A 238 19.75 10.67 -9.93
C ALA A 238 20.20 11.17 -11.33
N VAL A 239 20.32 10.29 -12.32
CA VAL A 239 20.74 10.65 -13.68
C VAL A 239 19.55 10.90 -14.59
N THR A 240 18.48 10.12 -14.44
CA THR A 240 17.33 10.15 -15.37
C THR A 240 16.09 10.87 -14.82
N GLY A 241 16.04 11.13 -13.51
CA GLY A 241 14.88 11.71 -12.83
C GLY A 241 13.63 10.80 -12.86
N LYS A 242 13.76 9.56 -13.35
CA LYS A 242 12.66 8.60 -13.39
C LYS A 242 12.45 7.98 -12.02
N ILE A 243 11.19 7.77 -11.66
CA ILE A 243 10.81 7.04 -10.45
C ILE A 243 11.19 5.56 -10.64
N THR A 244 12.15 5.08 -9.86
CA THR A 244 12.58 3.68 -9.88
C THR A 244 11.73 2.81 -8.98
N SER A 245 11.34 3.34 -7.81
CA SER A 245 10.49 2.64 -6.86
C SER A 245 9.73 3.62 -5.97
N ILE A 246 8.62 3.15 -5.40
CA ILE A 246 7.81 3.89 -4.43
C ILE A 246 7.65 3.04 -3.18
N GLN A 247 8.04 3.54 -2.01
CA GLN A 247 7.64 2.96 -0.74
C GLN A 247 6.20 3.36 -0.45
N LEU A 248 5.29 2.39 -0.48
CA LEU A 248 3.86 2.59 -0.34
C LEU A 248 3.53 3.10 1.07
N HIS A 249 2.86 4.25 1.15
CA HIS A 249 2.24 4.73 2.39
C HIS A 249 0.74 4.48 2.38
N ASP A 250 0.07 4.72 1.26
CA ASP A 250 -1.38 4.66 1.13
C ASP A 250 -1.81 4.20 -0.27
N ILE A 251 -2.94 3.49 -0.36
CA ILE A 251 -3.52 2.98 -1.60
C ILE A 251 -5.03 3.19 -1.60
N GLN A 252 -5.54 3.89 -2.62
CA GLN A 252 -6.97 4.16 -2.74
C GLN A 252 -7.51 3.64 -4.08
N ARG A 253 -8.58 2.84 -4.04
CA ARG A 253 -9.33 2.44 -5.24
C ARG A 253 -10.04 3.62 -5.89
N LEU A 254 -9.94 3.72 -7.20
CA LEU A 254 -10.64 4.72 -8.02
C LEU A 254 -11.72 4.03 -8.87
N GLU A 255 -12.87 3.75 -8.23
CA GLU A 255 -14.00 3.02 -8.86
C GLU A 255 -14.52 3.70 -10.13
N ASN A 256 -14.48 5.03 -10.18
CA ASN A 256 -14.92 5.85 -11.32
C ASN A 256 -14.00 5.78 -12.54
N ARG A 257 -12.80 5.19 -12.43
CA ARG A 257 -11.82 5.07 -13.51
C ARG A 257 -11.51 3.61 -13.89
N GLU A 258 -12.33 2.66 -13.44
CA GLU A 258 -12.09 1.23 -13.69
C GLU A 258 -12.18 0.78 -15.15
N GLN A 259 -12.89 1.52 -16.00
CA GLN A 259 -12.87 1.25 -17.44
C GLN A 259 -11.56 1.67 -18.12
N GLU A 260 -10.75 2.54 -17.50
CA GLU A 260 -9.48 2.97 -18.08
C GLU A 260 -8.47 1.82 -18.08
N CYS A 261 -7.72 1.70 -19.18
CA CYS A 261 -6.66 0.70 -19.35
C CYS A 261 -7.12 -0.76 -19.22
N ARG A 262 -8.40 -1.09 -19.46
CA ARG A 262 -8.88 -2.49 -19.55
C ARG A 262 -8.19 -3.29 -20.64
N GLU A 263 -7.71 -2.62 -21.68
CA GLU A 263 -6.96 -3.20 -22.81
C GLU A 263 -5.55 -3.68 -22.42
N LEU A 264 -5.01 -3.25 -21.27
CA LEU A 264 -3.71 -3.69 -20.74
C LEU A 264 -3.79 -4.96 -19.88
N LEU A 265 -5.01 -5.42 -19.57
CA LEU A 265 -5.17 -6.75 -19.00
C LEU A 265 -4.83 -7.76 -20.10
N PRO A 266 -4.00 -8.79 -19.83
CA PRO A 266 -3.87 -9.89 -20.77
C PRO A 266 -5.25 -10.51 -20.91
N GLN A 267 -5.93 -10.19 -22.01
CA GLN A 267 -7.07 -10.95 -22.48
C GLN A 267 -6.47 -12.27 -22.91
N GLY A 268 -6.37 -13.22 -21.98
CA GLY A 268 -5.97 -14.57 -22.29
C GLY A 268 -6.92 -15.05 -23.36
N VAL A 269 -6.45 -15.16 -24.60
CA VAL A 269 -7.07 -16.04 -25.58
C VAL A 269 -7.08 -17.39 -24.87
N PRO A 270 -8.23 -18.06 -24.71
CA PRO A 270 -8.26 -19.37 -24.10
C PRO A 270 -7.18 -20.21 -24.79
N LEU A 271 -6.25 -20.76 -24.00
CA LEU A 271 -5.20 -21.62 -24.54
C LEU A 271 -5.89 -22.65 -25.43
N PRO A 272 -5.44 -22.84 -26.69
CA PRO A 272 -6.00 -23.84 -27.57
C PRO A 272 -6.09 -25.15 -26.80
N THR A 273 -7.23 -25.85 -26.90
CA THR A 273 -7.50 -27.12 -26.21
C THR A 273 -6.35 -28.13 -26.40
N ASP A 274 -5.63 -27.98 -27.51
CA ASP A 274 -4.44 -28.71 -27.94
C ASP A 274 -3.25 -28.62 -26.98
N PHE A 275 -3.16 -27.59 -26.12
CA PHE A 275 -2.10 -27.50 -25.10
C PHE A 275 -2.21 -28.62 -24.05
N TRP A 276 -3.42 -29.09 -23.76
CA TRP A 276 -3.68 -30.15 -22.78
C TRP A 276 -3.78 -31.54 -23.42
N GLN A 277 -3.71 -31.63 -24.75
CA GLN A 277 -3.69 -32.89 -25.46
C GLN A 277 -2.23 -33.23 -25.78
N ALA A 278 -1.71 -34.28 -25.15
CA ALA A 278 -0.40 -34.79 -25.51
C ALA A 278 -0.43 -35.23 -26.99
N PRO A 279 0.34 -34.62 -27.90
CA PRO A 279 0.42 -35.07 -29.28
C PRO A 279 0.91 -36.51 -29.33
N SER A 280 0.41 -37.29 -30.28
CA SER A 280 0.91 -38.65 -30.47
C SER A 280 2.36 -38.61 -30.96
N LEU A 281 3.05 -39.75 -30.87
CA LEU A 281 4.42 -39.89 -31.40
C LEU A 281 4.50 -39.56 -32.89
N ASP A 282 3.46 -39.89 -33.66
CA ASP A 282 3.37 -39.58 -35.09
C ASP A 282 3.16 -38.09 -35.35
N ASP A 283 2.33 -37.42 -34.53
CA ASP A 283 2.12 -35.97 -34.61
C ASP A 283 3.41 -35.20 -34.29
N LEU A 284 4.17 -35.68 -33.30
CA LEU A 284 5.48 -35.12 -32.95
C LEU A 284 6.50 -35.34 -34.09
N ALA A 285 6.52 -36.53 -34.69
CA ALA A 285 7.41 -36.83 -35.81
C ALA A 285 7.10 -35.91 -37.01
N GLN A 286 5.82 -35.71 -37.34
CA GLN A 286 5.40 -34.82 -38.41
C GLN A 286 5.74 -33.35 -38.11
N ALA A 287 5.50 -32.88 -36.89
CA ALA A 287 5.82 -31.51 -36.48
C ALA A 287 7.34 -31.21 -36.51
N GLN A 288 8.15 -32.21 -36.18
CA GLN A 288 9.61 -32.12 -36.22
C GLN A 288 10.20 -32.41 -37.61
N GLY A 289 9.35 -32.72 -38.61
CA GLY A 289 9.78 -33.08 -39.96
C GLY A 289 10.59 -34.37 -40.02
N VAL A 290 10.48 -35.22 -39.00
CA VAL A 290 11.20 -36.49 -38.90
C VAL A 290 10.39 -37.55 -39.64
N GLN A 291 10.94 -38.08 -40.72
CA GLN A 291 10.36 -39.24 -41.40
C GLN A 291 10.98 -40.53 -40.86
N PRO A 292 10.19 -41.61 -40.73
CA PRO A 292 10.71 -42.93 -40.43
C PRO A 292 11.82 -43.29 -41.42
N MET A 293 13.00 -43.62 -40.91
CA MET A 293 14.14 -43.97 -41.74
C MET A 293 13.89 -45.33 -42.39
N SER A 294 13.66 -45.34 -43.71
CA SER A 294 13.41 -46.56 -44.48
C SER A 294 14.68 -47.35 -44.80
N ASP A 295 15.85 -46.74 -44.61
CA ASP A 295 17.14 -47.35 -44.92
C ASP A 295 18.18 -46.93 -43.89
N ILE A 296 18.48 -47.85 -42.96
CA ILE A 296 19.44 -47.65 -41.87
C ILE A 296 20.87 -47.44 -42.40
N THR A 297 21.15 -47.84 -43.65
CA THR A 297 22.49 -47.69 -44.22
C THR A 297 22.90 -46.23 -44.42
N LYS A 298 21.94 -45.30 -44.41
CA LYS A 298 22.18 -43.85 -44.46
C LYS A 298 22.79 -43.28 -43.17
N LEU A 299 22.73 -44.00 -42.05
CA LEU A 299 23.41 -43.61 -40.80
C LEU A 299 24.89 -43.98 -40.81
N PHE A 300 25.31 -44.87 -41.71
CA PHE A 300 26.72 -45.17 -41.88
C PHE A 300 27.37 -44.01 -42.62
N GLY A 301 27.90 -43.05 -41.86
CA GLY A 301 28.71 -41.97 -42.41
C GLY A 301 29.86 -42.50 -43.28
N THR A 302 30.38 -41.66 -44.17
CA THR A 302 31.52 -42.03 -45.02
C THR A 302 32.78 -42.28 -44.18
N TRP A 303 33.67 -43.15 -44.66
CA TRP A 303 34.99 -43.30 -44.06
C TRP A 303 35.73 -41.95 -44.14
N PRO A 304 36.29 -41.43 -43.03
CA PRO A 304 36.95 -40.13 -43.01
C PRO A 304 38.39 -40.16 -43.56
N GLY A 305 38.83 -41.28 -44.15
CA GLY A 305 40.14 -41.41 -44.79
C GLY A 305 40.20 -40.75 -46.18
N ASP A 306 41.40 -40.77 -46.77
CA ASP A 306 41.60 -40.23 -48.11
C ASP A 306 40.79 -41.03 -49.15
N PRO A 307 40.26 -40.38 -50.20
CA PRO A 307 39.51 -41.09 -51.24
C PRO A 307 40.38 -42.16 -51.92
N ASP A 308 39.84 -43.37 -52.07
CA ASP A 308 40.49 -44.53 -52.71
C ASP A 308 41.69 -45.11 -51.91
N ASP A 309 41.65 -45.01 -50.58
CA ASP A 309 42.62 -45.70 -49.70
C ASP A 309 42.38 -47.23 -49.64
N GLY A 310 41.27 -47.70 -50.22
CA GLY A 310 40.91 -49.11 -50.35
C GLY A 310 40.27 -49.71 -49.10
N PHE A 311 40.09 -48.93 -48.03
CA PHE A 311 39.49 -49.37 -46.77
C PHE A 311 37.98 -49.14 -46.71
N GLU A 312 37.41 -48.31 -47.59
CA GLU A 312 36.00 -47.93 -47.57
C GLU A 312 35.08 -49.14 -47.69
N LYS A 313 35.48 -50.12 -48.52
CA LYS A 313 34.72 -51.35 -48.74
C LYS A 313 34.74 -52.27 -47.52
N ILE A 314 35.88 -52.37 -46.83
CA ILE A 314 36.06 -53.22 -45.63
C ILE A 314 35.25 -52.66 -44.45
N VAL A 315 35.30 -51.34 -44.25
CA VAL A 315 34.56 -50.69 -43.16
C VAL A 315 33.05 -50.78 -43.38
N ASN A 316 32.58 -50.64 -44.63
CA ASN A 316 31.16 -50.78 -44.94
C ASN A 316 30.65 -52.21 -44.71
N ASP A 317 31.46 -53.23 -45.03
CA ASP A 317 31.10 -54.63 -44.80
C ASP A 317 31.09 -55.01 -43.30
N LEU A 318 31.98 -54.45 -42.49
CA LEU A 318 31.96 -54.61 -41.03
C LEU A 318 30.71 -54.01 -40.40
N ARG A 319 30.35 -52.77 -40.79
CA ARG A 319 29.16 -52.07 -40.26
C ARG A 319 27.85 -52.77 -40.61
N LYS A 320 27.78 -53.38 -41.79
CA LYS A 320 26.62 -54.20 -42.19
C LYS A 320 26.51 -55.51 -41.41
N ARG A 321 27.65 -56.10 -40.99
CA ARG A 321 27.63 -57.33 -40.18
C ARG A 321 27.10 -57.07 -38.77
N ASP A 322 27.54 -56.00 -38.10
CA ASP A 322 27.14 -55.72 -36.72
C ASP A 322 25.63 -55.48 -36.58
N VAL A 323 25.01 -54.79 -37.54
CA VAL A 323 23.55 -54.55 -37.55
C VAL A 323 22.72 -55.81 -37.84
N LEU A 324 23.28 -56.83 -38.48
CA LEU A 324 22.61 -58.10 -38.74
C LEU A 324 22.82 -59.15 -37.62
N THR A 325 23.68 -58.87 -36.64
CA THR A 325 23.98 -59.78 -35.52
C THR A 325 23.26 -59.45 -34.21
N GLU A 326 22.45 -58.39 -34.15
CA GLU A 326 21.63 -58.05 -32.98
C GLU A 326 20.26 -58.76 -32.92
N ASP A 327 19.99 -59.72 -33.80
CA ASP A 327 18.99 -60.77 -33.53
C ASP A 327 19.67 -61.94 -32.80
N ARG A 328 19.88 -61.77 -31.49
CA ARG A 328 20.04 -62.89 -30.56
C ARG A 328 18.91 -62.81 -29.51
N PRO A 329 18.25 -63.95 -29.22
CA PRO A 329 16.97 -64.01 -28.54
C PRO A 329 16.96 -63.43 -27.13
#